data_AF-A0A7J2VTK9-F1
#
_entry.id   AF-A0A7J2VTK9-F1
#
_cell.length_a   1.000
_cell.length_b   1.000
_cell.length_c   1.000
_cell.angle_alpha   90.00
_cell.angle_beta   90.00
_cell.angle_gamma   90.00
#
_symmetry.space_group_name_H-M   'P 1'
#
loop_
_entity.id
_entity.type
_entity.pdbx_description
1 polymer ?
#
loop_
_entity_poly.entity_id
_entity_poly.type
_entity_poly.pdbx_seq_one_letter_code
_entity_poly.pdbx_strand_id
1 'polypeptide(L)'
;MRLKDRVAIITGAGQGIGKEIALAFAKEGAKVVVTDITGKEKEVAEEIKKMGREAIALRVDVSKMEDAKRMAEEALKAFGRIDILVNNAGIY
;
A
#
# COMPACT_ATOMS: atom_id res chain seq x y z
N MET A 1 11.75 -0.20 15.32
CA MET A 1 10.75 -0.51 14.28
C MET A 1 9.37 -0.37 14.90
N ARG A 2 8.72 0.77 14.70
CA ARG A 2 7.44 1.10 15.35
C ARG A 2 6.24 0.39 14.74
N LEU A 3 6.35 -0.06 13.49
CA LEU A 3 5.27 -0.68 12.72
C LEU A 3 5.53 -2.15 12.43
N LYS A 4 6.41 -2.80 13.20
CA LYS A 4 6.79 -4.18 13.00
C LYS A 4 5.55 -5.08 12.93
N ASP A 5 5.47 -5.88 11.87
CA ASP A 5 4.41 -6.87 11.59
C ASP A 5 3.01 -6.27 11.40
N ARG A 6 2.87 -4.94 11.32
CA ARG A 6 1.61 -4.26 11.00
C ARG A 6 1.36 -4.30 9.50
N VAL A 7 0.10 -4.44 9.10
CA VAL A 7 -0.30 -4.37 7.70
C VAL A 7 -0.89 -3.00 7.39
N ALA A 8 -0.29 -2.29 6.44
CA ALA A 8 -0.69 -0.95 6.06
C ALA A 8 -1.16 -0.89 4.60
N ILE A 9 -2.36 -0.41 4.36
CA ILE A 9 -2.86 -0.04 3.03
C ILE A 9 -2.61 1.46 2.83
N ILE A 10 -1.98 1.82 1.72
CA ILE A 10 -1.69 3.23 1.40
C ILE A 10 -2.20 3.51 -0.01
N THR A 11 -3.15 4.44 -0.08
CA THR A 11 -3.80 4.86 -1.34
C THR A 11 -3.05 5.99 -2.01
N GLY A 12 -3.02 6.00 -3.35
CA GLY A 12 -2.23 6.98 -4.12
C GLY A 12 -0.72 6.85 -3.87
N ALA A 13 -0.26 5.62 -3.63
CA ALA A 13 1.09 5.29 -3.23
C ALA A 13 2.05 5.01 -4.40
N GLY A 14 1.60 5.20 -5.65
CA GLY A 14 2.46 5.04 -6.83
C GLY A 14 3.45 6.20 -7.00
N GLN A 15 3.23 7.35 -6.35
CA GLN A 15 4.09 8.52 -6.46
C GLN A 15 3.95 9.49 -5.28
N GLY A 16 4.80 10.52 -5.25
CA GLY A 16 4.70 11.65 -4.32
C GLY A 16 4.70 11.23 -2.86
N ILE A 17 3.88 11.91 -2.05
CA ILE A 17 3.79 11.68 -0.61
C ILE A 17 3.34 10.23 -0.29
N GLY A 18 2.39 9.69 -1.04
CA GLY A 18 1.93 8.31 -0.84
C GLY A 18 3.05 7.28 -1.00
N LYS A 19 3.91 7.44 -2.01
CA LYS A 19 5.10 6.62 -2.20
C LYS A 19 6.04 6.73 -0.99
N GLU A 20 6.35 7.93 -0.55
CA GLU A 20 7.27 8.14 0.57
C GLU A 20 6.73 7.57 1.89
N ILE A 21 5.41 7.66 2.12
CA ILE A 21 4.76 7.01 3.26
C ILE A 21 4.93 5.49 3.16
N ALA A 22 4.73 4.89 1.98
CA ALA A 22 4.89 3.45 1.76
C ALA A 22 6.32 2.98 2.05
N LEU A 23 7.32 3.69 1.55
CA LEU A 23 8.73 3.39 1.82
C LEU A 23 9.07 3.57 3.31
N ALA A 24 8.59 4.65 3.95
CA ALA A 24 8.84 4.90 5.36
C ALA A 24 8.20 3.82 6.26
N PHE A 25 6.97 3.40 5.95
CA PHE A 25 6.26 2.36 6.70
C PHE A 25 6.95 1.01 6.57
N ALA A 26 7.40 0.66 5.36
CA ALA A 26 8.20 -0.54 5.14
C ALA A 26 9.53 -0.51 5.92
N LYS A 27 10.24 0.64 5.96
CA LYS A 27 11.45 0.81 6.79
C LYS A 27 11.18 0.59 8.27
N GLU A 28 10.00 0.98 8.74
CA GLU A 28 9.54 0.79 10.13
C GLU A 28 8.95 -0.60 10.41
N GLY A 29 8.92 -1.48 9.40
CA GLY A 29 8.64 -2.92 9.55
C GLY A 29 7.22 -3.34 9.21
N ALA A 30 6.44 -2.45 8.59
CA ALA A 30 5.12 -2.80 8.11
C ALA A 30 5.21 -3.68 6.84
N LYS A 31 4.20 -4.53 6.66
CA LYS A 31 3.86 -5.13 5.38
C LYS A 31 2.94 -4.16 4.64
N VAL A 32 3.28 -3.80 3.40
CA VAL A 32 2.63 -2.66 2.73
C VAL A 32 1.81 -3.11 1.53
N VAL A 33 0.56 -2.68 1.48
CA VAL A 33 -0.31 -2.77 0.30
C VAL A 33 -0.23 -1.42 -0.40
N VAL A 34 0.53 -1.36 -1.49
CA VAL A 34 0.71 -0.16 -2.31
C VAL A 34 -0.43 -0.09 -3.30
N THR A 35 -1.25 0.97 -3.24
CA THR A 35 -2.37 1.13 -4.17
C THR A 35 -2.34 2.45 -4.91
N ASP A 36 -2.67 2.42 -6.20
CA ASP A 36 -2.71 3.59 -7.07
C ASP A 36 -3.58 3.29 -8.31
N ILE A 37 -3.95 4.32 -9.07
CA ILE A 37 -4.69 4.19 -10.34
C ILE A 37 -3.76 4.16 -11.55
N THR A 38 -2.51 4.61 -11.40
CA THR A 38 -1.63 4.93 -12.53
C THR A 38 -0.85 3.72 -13.06
N GLY A 39 -0.68 2.65 -12.29
CA GLY A 39 0.19 1.51 -12.62
C GLY A 39 1.56 1.57 -11.93
N LYS A 40 1.93 2.72 -11.36
CA LYS A 40 3.21 2.93 -10.65
C LYS A 40 3.30 2.21 -9.31
N GLU A 41 2.17 1.73 -8.76
CA GLU A 41 2.14 0.95 -7.53
C GLU A 41 3.05 -0.29 -7.58
N LYS A 42 3.23 -0.87 -8.78
CA LYS A 42 4.11 -2.03 -8.99
C LYS A 42 5.58 -1.68 -8.77
N GLU A 43 6.04 -0.54 -9.30
CA GLU A 43 7.43 -0.09 -9.14
C GLU A 43 7.76 0.17 -7.67
N VAL A 44 6.84 0.81 -6.95
CA VAL A 44 7.01 1.09 -5.52
C VAL A 44 7.00 -0.19 -4.68
N ALA A 45 6.11 -1.15 -4.98
CA ALA A 45 6.13 -2.44 -4.29
C ALA A 45 7.43 -3.21 -4.53
N GLU A 46 7.98 -3.19 -5.75
CA GLU A 46 9.28 -3.80 -6.05
C GLU A 46 10.44 -3.08 -5.35
N GLU A 47 10.38 -1.75 -5.23
CA GLU A 47 11.36 -0.97 -4.44
C GLU A 47 11.33 -1.41 -2.96
N ILE A 48 10.15 -1.57 -2.37
CA ILE A 48 9.97 -2.07 -1.00
C ILE A 48 10.55 -3.49 -0.86
N LYS A 49 10.28 -4.38 -1.82
CA LYS A 49 10.82 -5.76 -1.81
C LYS A 49 12.36 -5.77 -1.91
N LYS A 50 12.95 -4.91 -2.73
CA LYS A 50 14.43 -4.76 -2.83
C LYS A 50 15.07 -4.31 -1.52
N MET A 51 14.32 -3.64 -0.64
CA MET A 51 14.75 -3.30 0.72
C MET A 51 14.63 -4.46 1.72
N GLY A 52 14.25 -5.66 1.27
CA GLY A 52 14.04 -6.84 2.12
C GLY A 52 12.76 -6.77 2.94
N ARG A 53 11.75 -6.05 2.47
CA ARG A 53 10.44 -5.87 3.12
C ARG A 53 9.32 -6.48 2.30
N GLU A 54 8.17 -6.71 2.92
CA GLU A 54 7.01 -7.32 2.26
C GLU A 54 6.07 -6.25 1.71
N ALA A 55 5.71 -6.37 0.44
CA ALA A 55 4.68 -5.54 -0.18
C ALA A 55 3.92 -6.25 -1.30
N ILE A 56 2.67 -5.85 -1.50
CA ILE A 56 1.88 -6.16 -2.69
C ILE A 56 1.44 -4.86 -3.38
N ALA A 57 1.22 -4.94 -4.68
CA ALA A 57 0.75 -3.83 -5.50
C ALA A 57 -0.67 -4.12 -6.00
N LEU A 58 -1.59 -3.18 -5.80
CA LEU A 58 -2.96 -3.29 -6.30
C LEU A 58 -3.35 -2.03 -7.06
N ARG A 59 -3.79 -2.20 -8.31
CA ARG A 59 -4.43 -1.12 -9.04
C ARG A 59 -5.83 -0.91 -8.47
N VAL A 60 -6.07 0.28 -7.91
CA VAL A 60 -7.30 0.60 -7.17
C VAL A 60 -7.74 2.02 -7.50
N ASP A 61 -8.95 2.15 -8.03
CA ASP A 61 -9.69 3.40 -8.08
C ASP A 61 -10.54 3.56 -6.82
N VAL A 62 -10.10 4.40 -5.90
CA VAL A 62 -10.76 4.61 -4.60
C VAL A 62 -12.15 5.25 -4.73
N SER A 63 -12.52 5.80 -5.90
CA SER A 63 -13.88 6.30 -6.15
C SER A 63 -14.89 5.17 -6.41
N LYS A 64 -14.42 3.94 -6.64
CA LYS A 64 -15.25 2.77 -6.94
C LYS A 64 -15.31 1.84 -5.72
N MET A 65 -16.51 1.64 -5.20
CA MET A 65 -16.74 0.77 -4.02
C MET A 65 -16.24 -0.67 -4.24
N GLU A 66 -16.38 -1.21 -5.45
CA GLU A 66 -15.92 -2.56 -5.79
C GLU A 66 -14.40 -2.70 -5.69
N ASP A 67 -13.66 -1.68 -6.13
CA ASP A 67 -12.21 -1.63 -6.04
C ASP A 67 -11.75 -1.49 -4.58
N ALA A 68 -12.45 -0.68 -3.77
CA ALA A 68 -12.19 -0.57 -2.34
C ALA A 68 -12.43 -1.89 -1.60
N LYS A 69 -13.49 -2.64 -1.96
CA LYS A 69 -13.77 -3.97 -1.42
C LYS A 69 -12.68 -4.97 -1.80
N ARG A 70 -12.32 -5.03 -3.09
CA ARG A 70 -11.23 -5.90 -3.60
C ARG A 70 -9.90 -5.59 -2.91
N MET A 71 -9.61 -4.31 -2.67
CA MET A 71 -8.40 -3.87 -1.98
C MET A 71 -8.30 -4.47 -0.56
N ALA A 72 -9.39 -4.44 0.20
CA ALA A 72 -9.43 -5.02 1.53
C ALA A 72 -9.31 -6.55 1.49
N GLU A 73 -10.03 -7.21 0.57
CA GLU A 73 -9.98 -8.67 0.40
C GLU A 73 -8.58 -9.18 0.03
N GLU A 74 -7.89 -8.53 -0.91
CA GLU A 74 -6.54 -8.91 -1.30
C GLU A 74 -5.51 -8.62 -0.20
N ALA A 75 -5.68 -7.55 0.58
CA ALA A 75 -4.86 -7.29 1.76
C ALA A 75 -5.02 -8.40 2.82
N LEU A 76 -6.25 -8.82 3.09
CA LEU A 76 -6.55 -9.93 4.01
C LEU A 76 -6.01 -11.25 3.48
N LYS A 77 -6.14 -11.51 2.19
CA LYS A 77 -5.61 -12.72 1.55
C LYS A 77 -4.08 -12.79 1.61
N ALA A 78 -3.40 -11.67 1.40
CA ALA A 78 -1.94 -11.63 1.39
C ALA A 78 -1.34 -11.66 2.81
N PHE A 79 -1.95 -10.96 3.76
CA PHE A 79 -1.33 -10.71 5.07
C PHE A 79 -2.20 -11.08 6.29
N GLY A 80 -3.42 -11.54 6.07
CA GLY A 80 -4.33 -12.04 7.12
C GLY A 80 -4.99 -10.95 7.98
N ARG A 81 -4.59 -9.68 7.85
CA ARG A 81 -5.08 -8.56 8.68
C ARG A 81 -4.88 -7.22 7.98
N ILE A 82 -5.55 -6.19 8.49
CA ILE A 82 -5.34 -4.78 8.14
C ILE A 82 -5.25 -4.00 9.44
N ASP A 83 -4.14 -3.30 9.68
CA ASP A 83 -3.93 -2.51 10.90
C ASP A 83 -4.03 -1.01 10.67
N ILE A 84 -3.62 -0.57 9.48
CA ILE A 84 -3.50 0.84 9.14
C ILE A 84 -4.05 1.06 7.72
N LEU A 85 -4.85 2.11 7.57
CA LEU A 85 -5.28 2.63 6.27
C LEU A 85 -4.86 4.09 6.17
N VAL A 86 -4.11 4.42 5.13
CA VAL A 86 -3.72 5.79 4.79
C VAL A 86 -4.52 6.24 3.57
N ASN A 87 -5.48 7.13 3.80
CA ASN A 87 -6.27 7.78 2.75
C ASN A 87 -5.48 8.98 2.18
N ASN A 88 -4.54 8.71 1.30
CA ASN A 88 -3.70 9.73 0.65
C ASN A 88 -4.11 10.00 -0.80
N ALA A 89 -4.82 9.08 -1.48
CA ALA A 89 -5.29 9.33 -2.85
C ALA A 89 -6.14 10.61 -2.93
N GLY A 90 -5.81 11.48 -3.87
CA GLY A 90 -6.48 12.75 -4.11
C GLY A 90 -6.13 13.32 -5.48
N ILE A 91 -7.00 14.17 -6.00
CA ILE A 91 -6.84 14.89 -7.27
C ILE A 91 -6.87 16.38 -6.92
N TYR A 92 -6.07 17.19 -7.61
CA TYR A 92 -5.98 18.64 -7.45
C TYR A 92 -6.19 19.34 -8.80
#